data_AF-A0A2S0UE59-F1
#
_entry.id   AF-A0A2S0UE59-F1
#
_cell.length_a   1.000
_cell.length_b   1.000
_cell.length_c   1.000
_cell.angle_alpha   90.00
_cell.angle_beta   90.00
_cell.angle_gamma   90.00
#
_symmetry.space_group_name_H-M   'P 1'
#
loop_
_entity.id
_entity.type
_entity.pdbx_description
1 polymer ?
#
loop_
_entity_poly.entity_id
_entity_poly.type
_entity_poly.pdbx_seq_one_letter_code
_entity_poly.pdbx_strand_id
1 'polypeptide(L)' 'MLNDIGHKIKCIHKENNSNQVQFAKSIGISHRNLSEIELGNSNPSAETLIPIRTQLR' A
#
# COMPACT_ATOMS: atom_id res chain seq x y z
N MET A 1 5.47 0.38 13.73
CA MET A 1 4.92 1.45 14.61
C MET A 1 3.58 1.88 14.03
N LEU A 2 2.53 2.07 14.85
CA LEU A 2 1.14 2.33 14.40
C LEU A 2 0.96 3.60 13.52
N ASN A 3 1.96 4.49 13.45
CA ASN A 3 1.88 5.78 12.76
C ASN A 3 2.78 5.92 11.50
N ASP A 4 3.45 4.85 11.07
CA ASP A 4 4.27 4.91 9.85
C ASP A 4 3.43 4.81 8.56
N ILE A 5 3.94 5.36 7.45
CA ILE A 5 3.24 5.39 6.16
C ILE A 5 2.90 3.99 5.65
N GLY A 6 3.78 3.01 5.88
CA GLY A 6 3.53 1.60 5.56
C GLY A 6 2.31 1.04 6.27
N HIS A 7 2.14 1.39 7.55
CA HIS A 7 0.98 0.97 8.34
C HIS A 7 -0.33 1.58 7.80
N LYS A 8 -0.31 2.85 7.41
CA LYS A 8 -1.49 3.50 6.81
C LYS A 8 -1.88 2.86 5.49
N ILE A 9 -0.90 2.54 4.64
CA ILE A 9 -1.12 1.85 3.37
C ILE A 9 -1.75 0.47 3.61
N LYS A 10 -1.27 -0.26 4.61
CA LYS A 10 -1.85 -1.55 5.02
C LYS A 10 -3.31 -1.42 5.45
N CYS A 11 -3.67 -0.37 6.19
CA CYS A 11 -5.07 -0.13 6.57
C CYS A 11 -5.96 0.08 5.33
N ILE A 12 -5.55 0.96 4.41
CA ILE A 12 -6.28 1.23 3.15
C ILE A 12 -6.43 -0.05 2.32
N HIS A 13 -5.37 -0.85 2.23
CA HIS A 13 -5.40 -2.15 1.57
C HIS A 13 -6.48 -3.05 2.17
N LYS A 14 -6.51 -3.20 3.50
CA LYS A 14 -7.45 -4.07 4.20
C LYS A 14 -8.89 -3.59 4.14
N GLU A 15 -9.13 -2.27 4.18
CA GLU A 15 -10.46 -1.66 4.07
C GLU A 15 -11.10 -1.88 2.69
N ASN A 16 -10.29 -2.09 1.66
CA ASN A 16 -10.76 -2.36 0.31
C ASN A 16 -11.11 -3.84 0.02
N ASN A 17 -11.16 -4.71 1.04
CA ASN A 17 -11.50 -6.14 0.94
C ASN A 17 -10.76 -6.92 -0.17
N SER A 18 -9.61 -6.39 -0.59
CA SER A 18 -8.79 -6.94 -1.66
C SER A 18 -7.67 -7.79 -1.07
N ASN A 19 -7.24 -8.86 -1.75
CA ASN A 19 -5.99 -9.51 -1.34
C ASN A 19 -4.77 -8.63 -1.73
N GLN A 20 -3.63 -8.84 -1.08
CA GLN A 20 -2.44 -7.99 -1.25
C GLN A 20 -1.95 -7.97 -2.70
N VAL A 21 -2.14 -9.07 -3.45
CA VAL A 21 -1.74 -9.16 -4.87
C VAL A 21 -2.61 -8.26 -5.74
N GLN A 22 -3.93 -8.26 -5.51
CA GLN A 22 -4.87 -7.43 -6.26
C GLN A 22 -4.65 -5.95 -5.99
N PHE A 23 -4.40 -5.57 -4.74
CA PHE A 23 -4.12 -4.18 -4.38
C PHE A 23 -2.79 -3.70 -4.97
N ALA A 24 -1.72 -4.51 -4.90
CA ALA A 24 -0.45 -4.17 -5.53
C ALA A 24 -0.62 -3.91 -7.05
N LYS A 25 -1.40 -4.77 -7.73
CA LYS A 25 -1.73 -4.59 -9.15
C LYS A 25 -2.51 -3.29 -9.41
N SER A 26 -3.46 -2.91 -8.55
CA SER A 26 -4.28 -1.70 -8.77
C SER A 26 -3.48 -0.41 -8.59
N ILE A 27 -2.41 -0.42 -7.79
CA ILE A 27 -1.51 0.72 -7.59
C ILE A 27 -0.22 0.63 -8.42
N GLY A 28 -0.12 -0.34 -9.33
CA GLY A 28 0.98 -0.45 -10.31
C GLY A 28 2.32 -0.95 -9.76
N ILE A 29 2.33 -1.67 -8.64
CA ILE A 29 3.56 -2.23 -8.04
C ILE A 29 3.51 -3.76 -7.89
N SER A 30 4.65 -4.37 -7.60
CA SER A 30 4.69 -5.80 -7.29
C SER A 30 4.17 -6.08 -5.88
N HIS A 31 3.59 -7.27 -5.69
CA HIS A 31 3.16 -7.75 -4.37
C HIS A 31 4.28 -7.71 -3.32
N ARG A 32 5.51 -8.11 -3.72
CA ARG A 32 6.68 -8.06 -2.85
C ARG A 32 6.98 -6.62 -2.42
N ASN A 33 6.94 -5.65 -3.35
CA ASN A 33 7.18 -4.25 -3.03
C ASN A 33 6.14 -3.70 -2.03
N LEU A 34 4.86 -4.01 -2.25
CA LEU A 34 3.80 -3.66 -1.30
C LEU A 34 4.05 -4.26 0.09
N SER A 35 4.45 -5.52 0.17
CA SER A 35 4.76 -6.18 1.44
C SER A 35 5.91 -5.49 2.19
N GLU A 36 7.01 -5.15 1.50
CA GLU A 36 8.12 -4.41 2.12
C GLU A 36 7.68 -3.03 2.63
N ILE A 37 6.80 -2.35 1.88
CA ILE A 37 6.22 -1.07 2.31
C ILE A 37 5.36 -1.26 3.56
N GLU A 38 4.44 -2.22 3.57
CA GLU A 38 3.54 -2.46 4.71
C GLU A 38 4.26 -2.96 5.97
N LEU A 39 5.44 -3.57 5.82
CA LEU A 39 6.33 -3.96 6.91
C LEU A 39 7.20 -2.80 7.42
N GLY A 40 7.26 -1.69 6.68
CA GLY A 40 8.12 -0.54 6.99
C GLY A 40 9.58 -0.73 6.57
N ASN A 41 9.87 -1.73 5.72
CA ASN A 41 11.20 -2.01 5.21
C ASN A 41 11.57 -1.13 4.00
N SER A 42 10.57 -0.54 3.36
CA SER A 42 10.75 0.34 2.20
C SER A 42 9.75 1.48 2.22
N ASN A 43 10.14 2.63 1.68
CA ASN A 43 9.23 3.75 1.49
C ASN A 43 8.59 3.69 0.10
N PRO A 44 7.28 4.01 -0.03
CA PRO A 44 6.65 4.16 -1.33
C PRO A 44 7.26 5.35 -2.07
N SER A 45 7.37 5.26 -3.40
CA SER A 45 7.69 6.42 -4.23
C SER A 45 6.49 7.38 -4.28
N ALA A 46 6.74 8.64 -4.69
CA ALA A 46 5.67 9.59 -4.95
C ALA A 46 4.65 9.05 -5.99
N GLU A 47 5.14 8.36 -7.02
CA GLU A 47 4.30 7.72 -8.05
C GLU A 47 3.38 6.64 -7.46
N THR A 48 3.88 5.83 -6.51
CA THR A 48 3.08 4.83 -5.80
C THR A 48 2.01 5.46 -4.90
N LEU A 49 2.26 6.64 -4.34
CA LEU A 49 1.30 7.33 -3.45
C LEU A 49 0.09 7.90 -4.20
N ILE A 50 0.22 8.27 -5.47
CA ILE A 50 -0.86 8.84 -6.29
C ILE A 50 -2.07 7.90 -6.39
N PRO A 51 -1.93 6.64 -6.85
CA PRO A 51 -3.06 5.71 -6.90
C PRO A 51 -3.52 5.25 -5.53
N ILE A 52 -2.67 5.25 -4.49
CA ILE A 52 -3.11 4.95 -3.12
C ILE A 52 -4.08 6.03 -2.62
N ARG A 53 -3.84 7.30 -2.95
CA ARG A 53 -4.74 8.41 -2.58
C ARG A 53 -6.14 8.22 -3.15
N THR A 54 -6.30 7.61 -4.32
CA THR A 54 -7.62 7.37 -4.93
C THR A 54 -8.36 6.18 -4.33
N GLN A 55 -7.69 5.37 -3.49
CA GLN A 55 -8.28 4.24 -2.75
C GLN A 55 -8.82 4.64 -1.37
N LEU A 56 -8.54 5.87 -0.93
CA LEU A 56 -9.13 6.46 0.28
C LEU A 56 -10.61 6.74 0.04
N ARG A 57 -11.47 6.29 0.96
CA ARG A 57 -12.89 6.66 1.01
C ARG A 57 -13.12 7.82 1.95
#